data_AF-A0A0C2X2F5-F1
#
_entry.id   AF-A0A0C2X2F5-F1
#
_cell.length_a   1.000
_cell.length_b   1.000
_cell.length_c   1.000
_cell.angle_alpha   90.00
_cell.angle_beta   90.00
_cell.angle_gamma   90.00
#
_symmetry.space_group_name_H-M   'P 1'
#
loop_
_entity.id
_entity.type
_entity.pdbx_description
1 polymer ?
#
loop_
_entity_poly.entity_id
_entity_poly.type
_entity_poly.pdbx_seq_one_letter_code
_entity_poly.pdbx_strand_id
1 'polypeptide(L)'
;DGGDARCYSQLLILEELMHRLEYDHGRSVRPCEFFHSITGVGAGGVIAILLGVLGMTVSEATETFVGICEKVFASDPKEDGIRAEMLALAIKAVLNKLDIPHTTRLAGDIDRSAGCNVSICYSSTAIAGCRMFRNYKSRQSSYNPTIVEAARACWATPGLFSSIFIGTPPQQEEVISAVNGFNNPAVQAAQDAREFYGAARAVSVFLSVGSGKDGPI
;
A
#
# COMPACT_ATOMS: atom_id res chain seq x y z
N ASP A 1 2.44 8.14 -3.30
CA ASP A 1 1.30 8.95 -2.81
C ASP A 1 -0.03 8.23 -3.01
N GLY A 2 -1.14 8.80 -2.53
CA GLY A 2 -2.49 8.40 -2.94
C GLY A 2 -2.89 9.03 -4.28
N GLY A 3 -4.09 8.70 -4.77
CA GLY A 3 -4.58 9.21 -6.06
C GLY A 3 -5.46 8.25 -6.86
N ASP A 4 -6.03 7.21 -6.23
CA ASP A 4 -6.91 6.22 -6.86
C ASP A 4 -6.28 5.61 -8.13
N ALA A 5 -7.04 5.48 -9.22
CA ALA A 5 -6.55 4.93 -10.49
C ALA A 5 -5.33 5.71 -11.06
N ARG A 6 -5.15 6.98 -10.71
CA ARG A 6 -3.98 7.78 -11.15
C ARG A 6 -2.67 7.28 -10.56
N CYS A 7 -2.70 6.45 -9.51
CA CYS A 7 -1.49 5.81 -8.99
C CYS A 7 -0.81 4.90 -10.02
N TYR A 8 -1.47 4.53 -11.12
CA TYR A 8 -0.85 3.89 -12.28
C TYR A 8 0.37 4.66 -12.79
N SER A 9 0.34 6.00 -12.75
CA SER A 9 1.49 6.83 -13.12
C SER A 9 2.74 6.58 -12.26
N GLN A 10 2.56 6.20 -10.98
CA GLN A 10 3.68 5.87 -10.09
C GLN A 10 4.37 4.58 -10.55
N LEU A 11 3.59 3.60 -11.02
CA LEU A 11 4.11 2.34 -11.54
C LEU A 11 4.86 2.55 -12.86
N LEU A 12 4.39 3.42 -13.74
CA LEU A 12 5.13 3.78 -14.97
C LEU A 12 6.50 4.42 -14.67
N ILE A 13 6.55 5.34 -13.69
CA ILE A 13 7.81 5.96 -13.28
C ILE A 13 8.75 4.91 -12.67
N LEU A 14 8.21 4.03 -11.81
CA LEU A 14 8.99 2.99 -11.19
C LEU A 14 9.46 1.94 -12.21
N GLU A 15 8.66 1.63 -13.23
CA GLU A 15 8.99 0.69 -14.30
C GLU A 15 10.24 1.14 -15.06
N GLU A 16 10.30 2.41 -15.45
CA GLU A 16 11.49 2.97 -16.11
C GLU A 16 12.74 2.87 -15.21
N LEU A 17 12.61 3.13 -13.91
CA LEU A 17 13.72 3.02 -12.97
C LEU A 17 14.19 1.57 -12.80
N MET A 18 13.26 0.64 -12.62
CA MET A 18 13.60 -0.76 -12.42
C MET A 18 14.11 -1.39 -13.72
N HIS A 19 13.62 -0.98 -14.90
CA HIS A 19 14.12 -1.44 -16.20
C HIS A 19 15.63 -1.20 -16.36
N ARG A 20 16.12 -0.04 -15.92
CA ARG A 20 17.56 0.27 -15.91
C ARG A 20 18.34 -0.67 -14.98
N LEU A 21 17.78 -0.98 -13.81
CA LEU A 21 18.38 -1.96 -12.90
C LEU A 21 18.38 -3.37 -13.49
N GLU A 22 17.32 -3.77 -14.19
CA GLU A 22 17.27 -5.07 -14.88
C GLU A 22 18.34 -5.17 -15.97
N TYR A 23 18.54 -4.08 -16.73
CA TYR A 23 19.61 -4.00 -17.73
C TYR A 23 20.99 -4.15 -17.08
N ASP A 24 21.26 -3.40 -16.01
CA ASP A 24 22.54 -3.43 -15.30
C ASP A 24 22.83 -4.78 -14.63
N HIS A 25 21.79 -5.46 -14.13
CA HIS A 25 21.91 -6.76 -13.44
C HIS A 25 21.76 -7.99 -14.35
N GLY A 26 21.30 -7.82 -15.59
CA GLY A 26 21.08 -8.91 -16.55
C GLY A 26 19.99 -9.92 -16.13
N ARG A 27 19.05 -9.51 -15.27
CA ARG A 27 17.93 -10.34 -14.79
C ARG A 27 16.73 -9.47 -14.45
N SER A 28 15.55 -10.08 -14.33
CA SER A 28 14.42 -9.38 -13.72
C SER A 28 14.67 -9.12 -12.23
N VAL A 29 14.21 -7.97 -11.76
CA VAL A 29 14.42 -7.48 -10.40
C VAL A 29 13.09 -7.10 -9.76
N ARG A 30 13.05 -7.14 -8.43
CA ARG A 30 11.88 -6.73 -7.67
C ARG A 30 12.19 -5.51 -6.81
N PRO A 31 11.30 -4.52 -6.69
CA PRO A 31 11.56 -3.35 -5.85
C PRO A 31 11.93 -3.68 -4.40
N CYS A 32 11.37 -4.76 -3.85
CA CYS A 32 11.69 -5.21 -2.49
C CYS A 32 13.15 -5.70 -2.30
N GLU A 33 13.89 -5.94 -3.38
CA GLU A 33 15.32 -6.30 -3.33
C GLU A 33 16.24 -5.08 -3.24
N PHE A 34 15.74 -3.89 -3.60
CA PHE A 34 16.53 -2.65 -3.71
C PHE A 34 16.10 -1.59 -2.71
N PHE A 35 14.82 -1.57 -2.34
CA PHE A 35 14.30 -0.66 -1.34
C PHE A 35 14.17 -1.36 0.01
N HIS A 36 14.90 -0.86 1.00
CA HIS A 36 14.78 -1.32 2.38
C HIS A 36 13.38 -1.06 2.96
N SER A 37 12.70 -0.01 2.47
CA SER A 37 11.34 0.30 2.91
C SER A 37 10.50 0.89 1.78
N ILE A 38 9.21 0.56 1.78
CA ILE A 38 8.18 1.11 0.89
C ILE A 38 7.01 1.59 1.74
N THR A 39 6.57 2.82 1.52
CA THR A 39 5.45 3.42 2.27
C THR A 39 4.37 3.91 1.31
N GLY A 40 3.11 3.59 1.61
CA GLY A 40 1.97 3.96 0.76
C GLY A 40 0.75 4.47 1.54
N VAL A 41 -0.12 5.18 0.85
CA VAL A 41 -1.41 5.68 1.33
C VAL A 41 -2.43 5.61 0.19
N GLY A 42 -3.72 5.43 0.49
CA GLY A 42 -4.71 5.26 -0.57
C GLY A 42 -4.44 4.02 -1.42
N ALA A 43 -4.73 4.13 -2.71
CA ALA A 43 -4.35 3.16 -3.73
C ALA A 43 -2.83 2.90 -3.79
N GLY A 44 -1.98 3.89 -3.45
CA GLY A 44 -0.53 3.70 -3.33
C GLY A 44 -0.16 2.75 -2.19
N GLY A 45 -1.00 2.60 -1.17
CA GLY A 45 -0.89 1.57 -0.14
C GLY A 45 -1.07 0.16 -0.70
N VAL A 46 -2.00 -0.03 -1.63
CA VAL A 46 -2.16 -1.31 -2.34
C VAL A 46 -0.93 -1.59 -3.20
N ILE A 47 -0.42 -0.62 -3.93
CA ILE A 47 0.84 -0.77 -4.70
C ILE A 47 2.00 -1.16 -3.78
N ALA A 48 2.12 -0.54 -2.60
CA ALA A 48 3.13 -0.89 -1.62
C ALA A 48 3.01 -2.36 -1.14
N ILE A 49 1.80 -2.88 -0.95
CA ILE A 49 1.55 -4.30 -0.66
C ILE A 49 2.04 -5.18 -1.83
N LEU A 50 1.64 -4.88 -3.06
CA LEU A 50 1.98 -5.69 -4.24
C LEU A 50 3.51 -5.82 -4.39
N LEU A 51 4.21 -4.69 -4.31
CA LEU A 51 5.66 -4.63 -4.53
C LEU A 51 6.47 -5.13 -3.33
N GLY A 52 6.10 -4.74 -2.12
CA GLY A 52 6.92 -4.96 -0.92
C GLY A 52 6.52 -6.14 -0.06
N VAL A 53 5.22 -6.49 -0.02
CA VAL A 53 4.71 -7.61 0.80
C VAL A 53 4.57 -8.88 -0.04
N LEU A 54 3.94 -8.76 -1.22
CA LEU A 54 3.77 -9.89 -2.15
C LEU A 54 5.02 -10.11 -3.03
N GLY A 55 5.95 -9.16 -3.03
CA GLY A 55 7.23 -9.27 -3.73
C GLY A 55 7.03 -9.45 -5.24
N MET A 56 6.09 -8.71 -5.83
CA MET A 56 5.89 -8.67 -7.28
C MET A 56 6.97 -7.81 -7.94
N THR A 57 7.29 -8.13 -9.20
CA THR A 57 7.95 -7.20 -10.13
C THR A 57 7.04 -6.01 -10.42
N VAL A 58 7.59 -4.94 -11.01
CA VAL A 58 6.78 -3.78 -11.39
C VAL A 58 5.74 -4.15 -12.44
N SER A 59 6.11 -4.95 -13.46
CA SER A 59 5.19 -5.41 -14.50
C SER A 59 4.00 -6.17 -13.91
N GLU A 60 4.25 -7.15 -13.04
CA GLU A 60 3.20 -7.93 -12.38
C GLU A 60 2.29 -7.05 -11.51
N ALA A 61 2.87 -6.11 -10.76
CA ALA A 61 2.12 -5.17 -9.95
C ALA A 61 1.29 -4.21 -10.81
N THR A 62 1.79 -3.80 -11.97
CA THR A 62 1.08 -2.96 -12.94
C THR A 62 -0.17 -3.65 -13.46
N GLU A 63 -0.03 -4.85 -14.02
CA GLU A 63 -1.17 -5.64 -14.51
C GLU A 63 -2.19 -5.90 -13.40
N THR A 64 -1.70 -6.25 -12.20
CA THR A 64 -2.54 -6.51 -11.04
C THR A 64 -3.31 -5.26 -10.62
N PHE A 65 -2.64 -4.11 -10.52
CA PHE A 65 -3.25 -2.85 -10.09
C PHE A 65 -4.29 -2.35 -11.09
N VAL A 66 -4.00 -2.42 -12.39
CA VAL A 66 -4.96 -2.09 -13.45
C VAL A 66 -6.21 -2.97 -13.35
N GLY A 67 -6.03 -4.29 -13.23
CA GLY A 67 -7.16 -5.21 -13.08
C GLY A 67 -7.98 -5.01 -11.80
N ILE A 68 -7.37 -4.52 -10.71
CA ILE A 68 -8.11 -4.09 -9.51
C ILE A 68 -8.91 -2.82 -9.82
N CYS A 69 -8.30 -1.82 -10.46
CA CYS A 69 -8.95 -0.56 -10.80
C CYS A 69 -10.16 -0.77 -11.71
N GLU A 70 -10.04 -1.60 -12.75
CA GLU A 70 -11.14 -1.91 -13.67
C GLU A 70 -12.36 -2.50 -12.94
N LYS A 71 -12.13 -3.42 -12.00
CA LYS A 71 -13.21 -4.02 -11.20
C LYS A 71 -13.88 -2.98 -10.32
N VAL A 72 -13.08 -2.16 -9.65
CA VAL A 72 -13.55 -1.27 -8.59
C VAL A 72 -14.18 0.02 -9.16
N PHE A 73 -13.66 0.54 -10.26
CA PHE A 73 -14.11 1.78 -10.92
C PHE A 73 -14.92 1.57 -12.21
N ALA A 74 -15.43 0.36 -12.46
CA ALA A 74 -16.30 0.11 -13.62
C ALA A 74 -17.48 1.10 -13.71
N SER A 75 -17.96 1.34 -14.93
CA SER A 75 -18.70 2.53 -15.40
C SER A 75 -19.96 2.95 -14.65
N ASP A 76 -20.57 2.08 -13.85
CA ASP A 76 -21.80 2.44 -13.11
C ASP A 76 -21.46 3.08 -11.77
N PRO A 77 -22.18 4.14 -11.35
CA PRO A 77 -22.08 4.68 -9.99
C PRO A 77 -22.39 3.56 -8.99
N LYS A 78 -21.37 3.17 -8.22
CA LYS A 78 -21.51 2.18 -7.16
C LYS A 78 -21.51 2.87 -5.81
N GLU A 79 -22.33 2.36 -4.90
CA GLU A 79 -22.27 2.71 -3.48
C GLU A 79 -20.89 2.36 -2.90
N ASP A 80 -20.48 3.10 -1.89
CA ASP A 80 -19.17 3.00 -1.25
C ASP A 80 -18.90 1.61 -0.63
N GLY A 81 -19.91 0.99 -0.03
CA GLY A 81 -19.85 -0.37 0.50
C GLY A 81 -19.67 -1.42 -0.60
N ILE A 82 -20.35 -1.25 -1.74
CA ILE A 82 -20.20 -2.15 -2.91
C ILE A 82 -18.77 -2.06 -3.43
N ARG A 83 -18.22 -0.85 -3.59
CA ARG A 83 -16.83 -0.67 -4.04
C ARG A 83 -15.83 -1.30 -3.06
N ALA A 84 -16.06 -1.18 -1.76
CA ALA A 84 -15.20 -1.78 -0.74
C ALA A 84 -15.20 -3.33 -0.80
N GLU A 85 -16.36 -3.95 -1.02
CA GLU A 85 -16.45 -5.40 -1.19
C GLU A 85 -15.83 -5.87 -2.52
N MET A 86 -16.00 -5.11 -3.60
CA MET A 86 -15.34 -5.40 -4.87
C MET A 86 -13.82 -5.33 -4.76
N LEU A 87 -13.29 -4.35 -4.03
CA LEU A 87 -11.87 -4.27 -3.72
C LEU A 87 -11.42 -5.51 -2.93
N ALA A 88 -12.17 -5.92 -1.90
CA ALA A 88 -11.87 -7.11 -1.12
C ALA A 88 -11.80 -8.37 -1.99
N LEU A 89 -12.78 -8.56 -2.90
CA LEU A 89 -12.81 -9.67 -3.85
C LEU A 89 -11.65 -9.62 -4.84
N ALA A 90 -11.28 -8.43 -5.32
CA ALA A 90 -10.14 -8.26 -6.21
C ALA A 90 -8.82 -8.65 -5.53
N ILE A 91 -8.59 -8.23 -4.30
CA ILE A 91 -7.40 -8.60 -3.53
C ILE A 91 -7.40 -10.11 -3.23
N LYS A 92 -8.53 -10.70 -2.82
CA LYS A 92 -8.64 -12.16 -2.63
C LYS A 92 -8.30 -12.95 -3.89
N ALA A 93 -8.71 -12.46 -5.06
CA ALA A 93 -8.35 -13.08 -6.34
C ALA A 93 -6.84 -13.01 -6.62
N VAL A 94 -6.18 -11.91 -6.25
CA VAL A 94 -4.71 -11.81 -6.33
C VAL A 94 -4.05 -12.83 -5.41
N LEU A 95 -4.49 -12.93 -4.15
CA LEU A 95 -3.95 -13.89 -3.19
C LEU A 95 -4.13 -15.34 -3.66
N ASN A 96 -5.29 -15.69 -4.22
CA ASN A 96 -5.54 -17.01 -4.82
C ASN A 96 -4.55 -17.35 -5.93
N LYS A 97 -4.23 -16.40 -6.82
CA LYS A 97 -3.26 -16.62 -7.90
C LYS A 97 -1.85 -16.89 -7.39
N LEU A 98 -1.54 -16.40 -6.19
CA LEU A 98 -0.26 -16.57 -5.52
C LEU A 98 -0.23 -17.74 -4.53
N ASP A 99 -1.32 -18.51 -4.42
CA ASP A 99 -1.51 -19.57 -3.43
C ASP A 99 -1.36 -19.06 -1.97
N ILE A 100 -1.84 -17.84 -1.70
CA ILE A 100 -1.81 -17.22 -0.38
C ILE A 100 -3.21 -17.26 0.27
N PRO A 101 -3.35 -17.80 1.49
CA PRO A 101 -4.62 -17.79 2.23
C PRO A 101 -5.15 -16.37 2.47
N HIS A 102 -6.48 -16.20 2.45
CA HIS A 102 -7.08 -14.87 2.70
C HIS A 102 -6.92 -14.39 4.15
N THR A 103 -6.59 -15.32 5.06
CA THR A 103 -6.31 -15.05 6.47
C THR A 103 -4.88 -14.57 6.72
N THR A 104 -4.03 -14.54 5.70
CA THR A 104 -2.64 -14.09 5.80
C THR A 104 -2.56 -12.66 6.30
N ARG A 105 -1.87 -12.50 7.42
CA ARG A 105 -1.56 -11.23 8.07
C ARG A 105 -0.53 -10.43 7.28
N LEU A 106 -0.61 -9.11 7.39
CA LEU A 106 0.34 -8.20 6.76
C LEU A 106 1.78 -8.44 7.27
N ALA A 107 1.93 -8.74 8.56
CA ALA A 107 3.21 -9.10 9.18
C ALA A 107 3.23 -10.57 9.63
N GLY A 108 4.31 -11.27 9.28
CA GLY A 108 4.73 -12.54 9.92
C GLY A 108 4.30 -13.84 9.22
N ASP A 109 3.26 -13.81 8.39
CA ASP A 109 2.69 -15.04 7.80
C ASP A 109 3.36 -15.47 6.48
N ILE A 110 4.04 -14.55 5.78
CA ILE A 110 4.74 -14.82 4.53
C ILE A 110 6.11 -14.15 4.49
N ASP A 111 7.06 -14.77 3.79
CA ASP A 111 8.39 -14.23 3.53
C ASP A 111 8.65 -14.06 2.03
N ARG A 112 8.03 -13.03 1.45
CA ARG A 112 8.23 -12.63 0.04
C ARG A 112 8.85 -11.25 -0.12
N SER A 113 9.11 -10.57 1.00
CA SER A 113 9.53 -9.17 1.04
C SER A 113 11.02 -8.97 0.81
N ALA A 114 11.84 -10.02 0.77
CA ALA A 114 13.30 -9.91 0.73
C ALA A 114 13.87 -8.99 1.84
N GLY A 115 13.18 -8.89 2.98
CA GLY A 115 13.54 -8.00 4.08
C GLY A 115 13.07 -6.54 3.93
N CYS A 116 12.26 -6.24 2.91
CA CYS A 116 11.66 -4.92 2.71
C CYS A 116 10.57 -4.63 3.77
N ASN A 117 10.75 -3.50 4.45
CA ASN A 117 9.81 -2.96 5.43
C ASN A 117 8.71 -2.17 4.73
N VAL A 118 7.49 -2.70 4.74
CA VAL A 118 6.30 -2.04 4.18
C VAL A 118 5.49 -1.39 5.28
N SER A 119 5.12 -0.13 5.06
CA SER A 119 4.19 0.61 5.91
C SER A 119 3.05 1.24 5.12
N ILE A 120 1.84 1.24 5.68
CA ILE A 120 0.62 1.65 4.99
C ILE A 120 -0.17 2.60 5.88
N CYS A 121 -0.36 3.82 5.41
CA CYS A 121 -1.02 4.87 6.15
C CYS A 121 -2.55 4.68 6.19
N TYR A 122 -3.13 4.85 7.37
CA TYR A 122 -4.56 4.90 7.63
C TYR A 122 -4.87 5.92 8.74
N SER A 123 -6.13 6.31 8.87
CA SER A 123 -6.60 7.20 9.92
C SER A 123 -7.72 6.54 10.72
N SER A 124 -7.79 6.85 12.01
CA SER A 124 -8.95 6.53 12.84
C SER A 124 -10.11 7.46 12.49
N THR A 125 -11.36 6.98 12.58
CA THR A 125 -12.52 7.89 12.53
C THR A 125 -12.70 8.67 13.84
N ALA A 126 -12.14 8.17 14.95
CA ALA A 126 -12.26 8.77 16.28
C ALA A 126 -11.04 9.63 16.69
N ILE A 127 -9.86 9.35 16.14
CA ILE A 127 -8.59 9.99 16.54
C ILE A 127 -7.91 10.62 15.33
N ALA A 128 -7.69 11.94 15.38
CA ALA A 128 -6.97 12.65 14.33
C ALA A 128 -5.51 12.21 14.26
N GLY A 129 -5.00 12.04 13.03
CA GLY A 129 -3.60 11.73 12.77
C GLY A 129 -3.42 10.60 11.75
N CYS A 130 -2.17 10.37 11.37
CA CYS A 130 -1.78 9.27 10.51
C CYS A 130 -1.24 8.13 11.37
N ARG A 131 -1.79 6.94 11.19
CA ARG A 131 -1.29 5.69 11.76
C ARG A 131 -0.84 4.79 10.63
N MET A 132 -0.05 3.75 10.95
CA MET A 132 0.46 2.85 9.93
C MET A 132 0.33 1.39 10.30
N PHE A 133 -0.22 0.60 9.38
CA PHE A 133 0.00 -0.84 9.39
C PHE A 133 1.42 -1.13 8.89
N ARG A 134 2.09 -2.11 9.48
CA ARG A 134 3.49 -2.43 9.18
C ARG A 134 3.66 -3.94 9.04
N ASN A 135 4.49 -4.38 8.09
CA ASN A 135 4.92 -5.80 8.01
C ASN A 135 6.11 -6.11 8.95
N TYR A 136 6.53 -5.13 9.76
CA TYR A 136 7.70 -5.19 10.65
C TYR A 136 7.36 -4.64 12.04
N LYS A 137 8.19 -4.98 13.03
CA LYS A 137 8.00 -4.51 14.42
C LYS A 137 8.40 -3.04 14.55
N SER A 138 7.56 -2.23 15.21
CA SER A 138 7.84 -0.84 15.56
C SER A 138 7.64 -0.60 17.05
N ARG A 139 8.22 0.48 17.57
CA ARG A 139 7.95 0.99 18.92
C ARG A 139 6.54 1.56 19.04
N GLN A 140 5.98 2.03 17.94
CA GLN A 140 4.60 2.50 17.87
C GLN A 140 3.67 1.30 17.75
N SER A 141 2.63 1.24 18.58
CA SER A 141 1.62 0.19 18.48
C SER A 141 0.84 0.30 17.18
N SER A 142 0.60 -0.84 16.54
CA SER A 142 -0.23 -0.96 15.35
C SER A 142 -1.01 -2.26 15.40
N TYR A 143 -2.18 -2.26 14.77
CA TYR A 143 -2.83 -3.50 14.40
C TYR A 143 -2.01 -4.26 13.35
N ASN A 144 -2.16 -5.58 13.35
CA ASN A 144 -1.67 -6.46 12.29
C ASN A 144 -2.89 -7.04 11.53
N PRO A 145 -3.51 -6.27 10.61
CA PRO A 145 -4.62 -6.75 9.80
C PRO A 145 -4.18 -7.86 8.83
N THR A 146 -5.14 -8.58 8.26
CA THR A 146 -4.91 -9.36 7.04
C THR A 146 -4.52 -8.45 5.87
N ILE A 147 -3.90 -9.01 4.82
CA ILE A 147 -3.57 -8.25 3.61
C ILE A 147 -4.84 -7.65 2.98
N VAL A 148 -5.96 -8.37 3.02
CA VAL A 148 -7.27 -7.90 2.52
C VAL A 148 -7.76 -6.71 3.34
N GLU A 149 -7.74 -6.81 4.67
CA GLU A 149 -8.14 -5.73 5.56
C GLU A 149 -7.25 -4.49 5.41
N ALA A 150 -5.93 -4.67 5.28
CA ALA A 150 -4.99 -3.58 5.06
C ALA A 150 -5.28 -2.83 3.75
N ALA A 151 -5.55 -3.56 2.66
CA ALA A 151 -5.90 -2.98 1.36
C ALA A 151 -7.25 -2.23 1.40
N ARG A 152 -8.24 -2.78 2.11
CA ARG A 152 -9.52 -2.08 2.32
C ARG A 152 -9.35 -0.80 3.12
N ALA A 153 -8.68 -0.88 4.26
CA ALA A 153 -8.50 0.26 5.16
C ALA A 153 -7.71 1.40 4.50
N CYS A 154 -6.65 1.07 3.74
CA CYS A 154 -5.86 2.10 3.09
C CYS A 154 -6.60 2.80 1.95
N TRP A 155 -7.58 2.16 1.32
CA TRP A 155 -8.39 2.73 0.22
C TRP A 155 -9.79 3.19 0.65
N ALA A 156 -10.13 3.09 1.94
CA ALA A 156 -11.40 3.52 2.53
C ALA A 156 -11.56 5.06 2.53
N THR A 157 -11.60 5.69 1.36
CA THR A 157 -11.73 7.14 1.20
C THR A 157 -13.20 7.55 1.36
N PRO A 158 -13.55 8.41 2.34
CA PRO A 158 -14.94 8.83 2.55
C PRO A 158 -15.63 9.35 1.28
N GLY A 159 -16.83 8.86 1.00
CA GLY A 159 -17.60 9.17 -0.22
C GLY A 159 -17.24 8.30 -1.43
N LEU A 160 -16.10 7.60 -1.40
CA LEU A 160 -15.67 6.69 -2.46
C LEU A 160 -15.70 5.23 -1.98
N PHE A 161 -15.23 4.95 -0.78
CA PHE A 161 -15.20 3.61 -0.19
C PHE A 161 -15.62 3.69 1.27
N SER A 162 -16.40 2.71 1.73
CA SER A 162 -16.84 2.64 3.12
C SER A 162 -15.67 2.45 4.08
N SER A 163 -15.82 2.90 5.32
CA SER A 163 -14.90 2.58 6.42
C SER A 163 -14.83 1.06 6.70
N ILE A 164 -13.87 0.66 7.54
CA ILE A 164 -13.69 -0.72 7.98
C ILE A 164 -13.34 -0.77 9.47
N PHE A 165 -13.80 -1.81 10.17
CA PHE A 165 -13.40 -2.09 11.55
C PHE A 165 -12.17 -3.01 11.59
N ILE A 166 -11.14 -2.60 12.32
CA ILE A 166 -9.89 -3.35 12.52
C ILE A 166 -9.73 -3.69 14.01
N GLY A 167 -9.14 -4.85 14.28
CA GLY A 167 -8.90 -5.33 15.65
C GLY A 167 -9.86 -6.45 16.05
N THR A 168 -9.73 -6.89 17.30
CA THR A 168 -10.53 -7.99 17.86
C THR A 168 -11.59 -7.45 18.82
N PRO A 169 -12.84 -7.93 18.77
CA PRO A 169 -13.86 -7.54 19.75
C PRO A 169 -13.40 -7.76 21.20
N PRO A 170 -13.74 -6.87 22.15
CA PRO A 170 -14.54 -5.64 21.99
C PRO A 170 -13.72 -4.42 21.54
N GLN A 171 -12.40 -4.55 21.33
CA GLN A 171 -11.47 -3.46 21.04
C GLN A 171 -11.29 -3.19 19.53
N GLN A 172 -12.40 -3.15 18.80
CA GLN A 172 -12.37 -2.80 17.37
C GLN A 172 -12.35 -1.29 17.19
N GLU A 173 -11.62 -0.85 16.17
CA GLU A 173 -11.52 0.55 15.78
C GLU A 173 -12.00 0.70 14.34
N GLU A 174 -12.86 1.68 14.11
CA GLU A 174 -13.25 2.07 12.76
C GLU A 174 -12.17 2.96 12.14
N VAL A 175 -11.71 2.58 10.95
CA VAL A 175 -10.63 3.25 10.24
C VAL A 175 -11.01 3.58 8.80
N ILE A 176 -10.36 4.62 8.29
CA ILE A 176 -10.49 5.13 6.92
C ILE A 176 -9.10 5.37 6.31
N SER A 177 -9.07 5.68 5.02
CA SER A 177 -7.85 6.09 4.34
C SER A 177 -7.29 7.39 4.89
N ALA A 178 -5.96 7.47 5.04
CA ALA A 178 -5.28 8.70 5.46
C ALA A 178 -5.08 9.72 4.32
N VAL A 179 -5.57 9.44 3.11
CA VAL A 179 -5.41 10.36 1.96
C VAL A 179 -5.93 11.77 2.26
N ASN A 180 -6.97 11.88 3.08
CA ASN A 180 -7.48 13.15 3.57
C ASN A 180 -6.59 13.66 4.71
N GLY A 181 -5.51 14.35 4.35
CA GLY A 181 -4.55 14.99 5.27
C GLY A 181 -3.11 14.47 5.13
N PHE A 182 -2.92 13.23 4.69
CA PHE A 182 -1.60 12.58 4.56
C PHE A 182 -1.40 11.91 3.20
N ASN A 183 -1.89 12.56 2.13
CA ASN A 183 -1.86 12.00 0.77
C ASN A 183 -0.45 11.74 0.21
N ASN A 184 0.55 12.50 0.68
CA ASN A 184 1.96 12.20 0.45
C ASN A 184 2.59 11.74 1.77
N PRO A 185 2.87 10.43 1.91
CA PRO A 185 3.38 9.89 3.16
C PRO A 185 4.90 10.02 3.31
N ALA A 186 5.59 10.86 2.52
CA ALA A 186 7.05 10.97 2.55
C ALA A 186 7.60 11.37 3.92
N VAL A 187 6.95 12.32 4.60
CA VAL A 187 7.36 12.73 5.96
C VAL A 187 7.20 11.56 6.93
N GLN A 188 6.08 10.86 6.84
CA GLN A 188 5.78 9.71 7.69
C GLN A 188 6.77 8.55 7.42
N ALA A 189 7.11 8.29 6.15
CA ALA A 189 8.11 7.29 5.76
C ALA A 189 9.51 7.61 6.31
N ALA A 190 9.92 8.88 6.24
CA ALA A 190 11.20 9.32 6.80
C ALA A 190 11.24 9.19 8.33
N GLN A 191 10.12 9.47 9.02
CA GLN A 191 9.99 9.28 10.46
C GLN A 191 10.09 7.79 10.84
N ASP A 192 9.34 6.93 10.16
CA ASP A 192 9.36 5.47 10.38
C ASP A 192 10.75 4.89 10.12
N ALA A 193 11.41 5.29 9.03
CA ALA A 193 12.78 4.88 8.74
C ALA A 193 13.76 5.31 9.83
N ARG A 194 13.65 6.56 10.32
CA ARG A 194 14.50 7.06 11.41
C ARG A 194 14.28 6.28 12.71
N GLU A 195 13.04 5.93 13.04
CA GLU A 195 12.71 5.17 14.24
C GLU A 195 13.19 3.72 14.17
N PHE A 196 13.06 3.08 13.01
CA PHE A 196 13.42 1.68 12.82
C PHE A 196 14.93 1.48 12.60
N TYR A 197 15.54 2.23 11.67
CA TYR A 197 16.96 2.06 11.31
C TYR A 197 17.92 2.87 12.19
N GLY A 198 17.38 3.77 13.02
CA GLY A 198 18.12 4.64 13.91
C GLY A 198 18.58 5.95 13.24
N ALA A 199 18.60 7.03 14.02
CA ALA A 199 18.89 8.38 13.54
C ALA A 199 20.31 8.60 13.01
N ALA A 200 21.24 7.70 13.32
CA ALA A 200 22.62 7.77 12.85
C ALA A 200 22.83 7.14 11.45
N ARG A 201 21.84 6.42 10.91
CA ARG A 201 21.99 5.74 9.62
C ARG A 201 21.64 6.70 8.48
N ALA A 202 22.59 6.93 7.59
CA ALA A 202 22.39 7.77 6.41
C ALA A 202 21.42 7.10 5.42
N VAL A 203 20.59 7.93 4.77
CA VAL A 203 19.69 7.50 3.69
C VAL A 203 20.41 7.67 2.36
N SER A 204 20.70 6.56 1.67
CA SER A 204 21.35 6.59 0.36
C SER A 204 20.42 7.10 -0.75
N VAL A 205 19.14 6.73 -0.69
CA VAL A 205 18.12 7.16 -1.66
C VAL A 205 16.78 7.33 -0.96
N PHE A 206 16.05 8.39 -1.32
CA PHE A 206 14.68 8.62 -0.89
C PHE A 206 13.85 8.99 -2.12
N LEU A 207 12.95 8.09 -2.53
CA LEU A 207 12.12 8.25 -3.72
C LEU A 207 10.67 8.50 -3.29
N SER A 208 10.13 9.68 -3.60
CA SER A 208 8.72 10.01 -3.43
C SER A 208 8.08 10.17 -4.81
N VAL A 209 7.05 9.36 -5.09
CA VAL A 209 6.37 9.33 -6.39
C VAL A 209 4.91 9.74 -6.21
N GLY A 210 4.54 10.84 -6.86
CA GLY A 210 3.18 11.38 -6.87
C GLY A 210 2.30 10.76 -7.96
N SER A 211 0.97 10.87 -7.81
CA SER A 211 -0.02 10.41 -8.80
C SER A 211 -0.40 11.48 -9.84
N GLY A 212 0.49 12.46 -10.05
CA GLY A 212 0.18 13.67 -10.82
C GLY A 212 -0.69 14.67 -10.07
N LYS A 213 -0.82 15.84 -10.68
CA LYS A 213 -1.74 16.92 -10.28
C LYS A 213 -2.59 17.26 -11.49
N ASP A 214 -3.82 17.69 -11.27
CA ASP A 214 -4.60 18.25 -12.37
C ASP A 214 -3.86 19.49 -12.90
N GLY A 215 -3.84 19.66 -14.22
CA GLY A 215 -3.21 20.81 -14.87
C GLY A 215 -3.83 22.12 -14.38
N PRO A 216 -3.17 23.27 -14.58
CA PRO A 216 -3.81 24.56 -14.30
C PRO A 216 -5.12 24.64 -15.07
N ILE A 217 -6.21 24.93 -14.34
CA ILE A 217 -7.53 25.25 -14.87
C ILE A 217 -7.52 26.68 -15.40
#